data_AF-A0A7I4Y3R9-F1
#
_entry.id   AF-A0A7I4Y3R9-F1
#
_cell.length_a   1.000
_cell.length_b   1.000
_cell.length_c   1.000
_cell.angle_alpha   90.00
_cell.angle_beta   90.00
_cell.angle_gamma   90.00
#
_symmetry.space_group_name_H-M   'P 1'
#
loop_
_entity.id
_entity.type
_entity.pdbx_description
1 polymer ?
#
loop_
_entity_poly.entity_id
_entity_poly.type
_entity_poly.pdbx_seq_one_letter_code
_entity_poly.pdbx_strand_id
1 'polypeptide(L)'
;MPYWDSTLDQRLPTPRHSVIWSDELLGAATGDVNTGAFRGWLLENRTRVIRRNVGGRSSPMNESEVQGVMNAADINVVLSYTATQPGCPVARTWRALEFVHGKPHNYVGGDMVLTSSSANEPVFFLHHSFVDLIWETFRQRRQSRSARERTYPPDNTLCSATAHFSNAPMRPFGDMVNTDGLSNRYTDIFYTYSDRVGCSAASPSCRSRYLFCDYSHGWPQCVSKIVLGGDCSGFVRGEDCCYNGRCVNERCVPNANNFGTRPSTVPGTRTRPFFLATSRLRSSAMRESENCLNENECCSIWSQNGYCTSNPSYMNVSCKASCGLCASTYDINDECADRSSTCPTSPDECKSRKEWMKENCRRSCSFCNQTREQACTAPTEPSVSISSKTITLPTTLPGSSSQLHLRVKSCTDHHFCCGLWSTQNLCADGSAVQQACPMSCKGCKSDAPRKCLDFHSLCGVWAESNLCNTRKDFMWENCKFSCRKCDLLKPSDYLSACQLLKPPTFRKFLRSSTITPENLYVTLKETPSTSVAPLEGY
;
A
#
# COMPACT_ATOMS: atom_id res chain seq x y z
N MET A 1 3.41 -5.80 -1.70
CA MET A 1 2.50 -6.76 -1.05
C MET A 1 2.57 -8.09 -1.81
N PRO A 2 2.34 -9.25 -1.19
CA PRO A 2 2.02 -10.45 -1.95
C PRO A 2 0.64 -10.32 -2.60
N TYR A 3 0.41 -11.02 -3.71
CA TYR A 3 -0.88 -11.08 -4.39
C TYR A 3 -1.60 -12.40 -4.13
N TRP A 4 -2.93 -12.40 -4.26
CA TRP A 4 -3.75 -13.61 -4.23
C TRP A 4 -4.24 -13.94 -5.64
N ASP A 5 -3.55 -14.89 -6.29
CA ASP A 5 -3.99 -15.45 -7.57
C ASP A 5 -5.18 -16.39 -7.36
N SER A 6 -6.38 -15.82 -7.43
CA SER A 6 -7.61 -16.53 -7.12
C SER A 6 -7.99 -17.60 -8.18
N THR A 7 -7.32 -17.65 -9.35
CA THR A 7 -7.60 -18.71 -10.33
C THR A 7 -7.06 -20.08 -9.88
N LEU A 8 -6.04 -20.08 -9.01
CA LEU A 8 -5.51 -21.30 -8.37
C LEU A 8 -6.55 -21.97 -7.45
N ASP A 9 -7.45 -21.18 -6.85
CA ASP A 9 -8.58 -21.70 -6.05
C ASP A 9 -9.76 -22.14 -6.93
N GLN A 10 -9.96 -21.48 -8.06
CA GLN A 10 -11.09 -21.74 -8.98
C GLN A 10 -11.06 -23.16 -9.57
N ARG A 11 -9.87 -23.74 -9.72
CA ARG A 11 -9.67 -25.10 -10.23
C ARG A 11 -10.06 -26.22 -9.24
N LEU A 12 -10.43 -25.88 -8.00
CA LEU A 12 -10.94 -26.86 -7.04
C LEU A 12 -12.41 -27.20 -7.29
N PRO A 13 -12.85 -28.46 -7.06
CA PRO A 13 -14.27 -28.85 -7.09
C PRO A 13 -15.14 -27.97 -6.21
N THR A 14 -14.61 -27.60 -5.04
CA THR A 14 -15.23 -26.66 -4.09
C THR A 14 -14.19 -25.61 -3.65
N PRO A 15 -14.10 -24.44 -4.31
CA PRO A 15 -13.05 -23.43 -4.06
C PRO A 15 -12.94 -22.92 -2.62
N ARG A 16 -14.05 -22.91 -1.87
CA ARG A 16 -14.07 -22.54 -0.43
C ARG A 16 -13.31 -23.51 0.48
N HIS A 17 -12.84 -24.65 -0.04
CA HIS A 17 -11.93 -25.57 0.65
C HIS A 17 -10.45 -25.28 0.37
N SER A 18 -10.10 -24.22 -0.37
CA SER A 18 -8.70 -23.81 -0.54
C SER A 18 -8.01 -23.57 0.80
N VAL A 19 -6.76 -24.03 0.89
CA VAL A 19 -5.83 -23.83 2.01
C VAL A 19 -5.64 -22.35 2.38
N ILE A 20 -5.94 -21.41 1.48
CA ILE A 20 -5.87 -19.98 1.80
C ILE A 20 -6.82 -19.59 2.95
N TRP A 21 -7.90 -20.35 3.15
CA TRP A 21 -8.87 -20.19 4.26
C TRP A 21 -8.55 -21.04 5.50
N SER A 22 -7.34 -21.61 5.58
CA SER A 22 -6.87 -22.35 6.75
C SER A 22 -6.46 -21.43 7.89
N ASP A 23 -6.42 -21.99 9.10
CA ASP A 23 -6.02 -21.32 10.35
C ASP A 23 -4.55 -20.88 10.38
N GLU A 24 -3.73 -21.28 9.40
CA GLU A 24 -2.36 -20.79 9.21
C GLU A 24 -2.31 -19.54 8.30
N LEU A 25 -3.23 -19.44 7.34
CA LEU A 25 -3.27 -18.36 6.35
C LEU A 25 -4.36 -17.34 6.74
N LEU A 26 -5.37 -17.11 5.90
CA LEU A 26 -6.35 -16.04 6.13
C LEU A 26 -7.35 -16.34 7.25
N GLY A 27 -7.45 -17.58 7.69
CA GLY A 27 -8.44 -18.05 8.67
C GLY A 27 -9.83 -18.28 8.08
N ALA A 28 -10.76 -18.62 8.98
CA ALA A 28 -12.09 -19.15 8.68
C ALA A 28 -12.80 -18.55 7.44
N ALA A 29 -13.33 -19.46 6.61
CA ALA A 29 -14.09 -19.17 5.40
C ALA A 29 -15.53 -18.67 5.65
N THR A 30 -16.06 -18.71 6.87
CA THR A 30 -17.49 -18.41 7.13
C THR A 30 -17.69 -17.89 8.55
N GLY A 31 -18.53 -16.85 8.70
CA GLY A 31 -18.83 -16.25 9.99
C GLY A 31 -17.78 -15.22 10.43
N ASP A 32 -17.68 -15.00 11.74
CA ASP A 32 -16.68 -14.16 12.39
C ASP A 32 -15.27 -14.79 12.24
N VAL A 33 -14.28 -14.03 11.74
CA VAL A 33 -12.92 -14.54 11.53
C VAL A 33 -12.18 -14.63 12.87
N ASN A 34 -12.32 -15.79 13.52
CA ASN A 34 -11.72 -16.09 14.83
C ASN A 34 -10.46 -16.98 14.74
N THR A 35 -10.02 -17.34 13.55
CA THR A 35 -8.80 -18.11 13.28
C THR A 35 -7.92 -17.43 12.21
N GLY A 36 -6.74 -17.98 11.90
CA GLY A 36 -5.82 -17.41 10.92
C GLY A 36 -4.91 -16.29 11.45
N ALA A 37 -4.15 -15.72 10.51
CA ALA A 37 -3.36 -14.50 10.72
C ALA A 37 -4.22 -13.28 11.10
N PHE A 38 -5.49 -13.26 10.64
CA PHE A 38 -6.42 -12.15 10.85
C PHE A 38 -7.50 -12.43 11.90
N ARG A 39 -7.27 -13.40 12.81
CA ARG A 39 -8.18 -13.68 13.93
C ARG A 39 -8.42 -12.44 14.78
N GLY A 40 -9.68 -12.11 15.04
CA GLY A 40 -10.02 -10.96 15.87
C GLY A 40 -9.75 -9.60 15.22
N TRP A 41 -9.43 -9.55 13.91
CA TRP A 41 -9.25 -8.29 13.18
C TRP A 41 -10.55 -7.49 13.18
N LEU A 42 -10.51 -6.28 13.73
CA LEU A 42 -11.67 -5.41 13.88
C LEU A 42 -11.91 -4.58 12.61
N LEU A 43 -13.17 -4.23 12.38
CA LEU A 43 -13.52 -3.15 11.46
C LEU A 43 -12.88 -1.82 11.92
N GLU A 44 -12.69 -0.88 11.00
CA GLU A 44 -12.19 0.48 11.24
C GLU A 44 -12.94 1.18 12.38
N ASN A 45 -14.28 1.05 12.39
CA ASN A 45 -15.15 1.60 13.43
C ASN A 45 -15.12 0.83 14.77
N ARG A 46 -14.34 -0.25 14.85
CA ARG A 46 -14.14 -1.16 16.00
C ARG A 46 -15.39 -1.82 16.59
N THR A 47 -16.52 -1.81 15.86
CA THR A 47 -17.81 -2.34 16.36
C THR A 47 -17.86 -3.86 16.48
N ARG A 48 -17.12 -4.58 15.63
CA ARG A 48 -16.98 -6.05 15.63
C ARG A 48 -15.77 -6.48 14.82
N VAL A 49 -15.51 -7.79 14.82
CA VAL A 49 -14.56 -8.45 13.92
C VAL A 49 -15.11 -8.52 12.48
N ILE A 50 -14.20 -8.71 11.53
CA ILE A 50 -14.51 -9.03 10.12
C ILE A 50 -15.30 -10.34 9.97
N ARG A 51 -16.15 -10.39 8.95
CA ARG A 51 -17.00 -11.52 8.58
C ARG A 51 -16.79 -11.94 7.13
N ARG A 52 -16.86 -13.25 6.89
CA ARG A 52 -16.80 -13.85 5.54
C ARG A 52 -17.97 -14.81 5.29
N ASN A 53 -18.22 -15.08 4.01
CA ASN A 53 -19.16 -16.10 3.54
C ASN A 53 -18.64 -16.71 2.23
N VAL A 54 -17.46 -17.34 2.30
CA VAL A 54 -16.69 -17.76 1.12
C VAL A 54 -17.45 -18.79 0.29
N GLY A 55 -17.63 -18.50 -1.00
CA GLY A 55 -18.44 -19.30 -1.92
C GLY A 55 -19.95 -19.04 -1.86
N GLY A 56 -20.42 -18.12 -1.02
CA GLY A 56 -21.85 -17.92 -0.74
C GLY A 56 -22.62 -17.02 -1.74
N ARG A 57 -21.95 -16.40 -2.72
CA ARG A 57 -22.58 -15.51 -3.73
C ARG A 57 -21.95 -15.52 -5.13
N SER A 58 -20.68 -15.89 -5.26
CA SER A 58 -19.95 -15.89 -6.53
C SER A 58 -18.77 -16.86 -6.48
N SER A 59 -17.92 -16.85 -7.50
CA SER A 59 -16.71 -17.67 -7.63
C SER A 59 -15.44 -16.81 -7.68
N PRO A 60 -14.24 -17.39 -7.52
CA PRO A 60 -13.00 -16.68 -7.82
C PRO A 60 -12.91 -16.28 -9.32
N MET A 61 -11.87 -15.55 -9.71
CA MET A 61 -11.54 -15.41 -11.13
C MET A 61 -11.24 -16.78 -11.75
N ASN A 62 -11.58 -16.98 -13.02
CA ASN A 62 -11.05 -18.10 -13.80
C ASN A 62 -9.97 -17.65 -14.78
N GLU A 63 -9.16 -18.60 -15.27
CA GLU A 63 -8.04 -18.28 -16.16
C GLU A 63 -8.49 -17.69 -17.51
N SER A 64 -9.68 -18.05 -18.00
CA SER A 64 -10.24 -17.51 -19.26
C SER A 64 -10.60 -16.02 -19.12
N GLU A 65 -11.11 -15.61 -17.96
CA GLU A 65 -11.38 -14.20 -17.62
C GLU A 65 -10.07 -13.39 -17.55
N VAL A 66 -9.05 -13.92 -16.86
CA VAL A 66 -7.74 -13.28 -16.71
C VAL A 66 -7.01 -13.14 -18.06
N GLN A 67 -6.95 -14.22 -18.85
CA GLN A 67 -6.43 -14.15 -20.22
C GLN A 67 -7.33 -13.28 -21.12
N GLY A 68 -8.62 -13.17 -20.81
CA GLY A 68 -9.57 -12.27 -21.48
C GLY A 68 -9.18 -10.80 -21.35
N VAL A 69 -8.70 -10.38 -20.17
CA VAL A 69 -8.17 -9.03 -19.91
C VAL A 69 -6.78 -8.89 -20.53
N MET A 70 -5.84 -9.79 -20.23
CA MET A 70 -4.45 -9.72 -20.74
C MET A 70 -4.35 -9.74 -22.28
N ASN A 71 -5.37 -10.29 -22.96
CA ASN A 71 -5.44 -10.34 -24.42
C ASN A 71 -6.41 -9.34 -25.06
N ALA A 72 -6.89 -8.34 -24.32
CA ALA A 72 -7.51 -7.17 -24.92
C ALA A 72 -6.52 -6.46 -25.88
N ALA A 73 -7.01 -5.98 -27.02
CA ALA A 73 -6.22 -5.18 -27.96
C ALA A 73 -6.28 -3.67 -27.66
N ASP A 74 -7.34 -3.22 -26.98
CA ASP A 74 -7.60 -1.83 -26.63
C ASP A 74 -7.80 -1.70 -25.10
N ILE A 75 -7.29 -0.61 -24.53
CA ILE A 75 -7.47 -0.27 -23.11
C ILE A 75 -8.93 0.00 -22.77
N ASN A 76 -9.75 0.49 -23.72
CA ASN A 76 -11.18 0.74 -23.49
C ASN A 76 -11.97 -0.55 -23.19
N VAL A 77 -11.39 -1.73 -23.46
CA VAL A 77 -11.93 -3.03 -23.05
C VAL A 77 -11.53 -3.38 -21.60
N VAL A 78 -10.35 -2.95 -21.15
CA VAL A 78 -9.82 -3.23 -19.80
C VAL A 78 -10.38 -2.25 -18.78
N LEU A 79 -10.15 -0.95 -19.00
CA LEU A 79 -10.67 0.18 -18.23
C LEU A 79 -12.04 0.62 -18.78
N SER A 80 -12.96 -0.33 -18.94
CA SER A 80 -14.22 -0.08 -19.64
C SER A 80 -15.26 0.64 -18.80
N TYR A 81 -16.18 1.33 -19.47
CA TYR A 81 -17.28 2.07 -18.84
C TYR A 81 -18.33 1.10 -18.27
N THR A 82 -18.23 0.80 -16.98
CA THR A 82 -19.16 -0.14 -16.30
C THR A 82 -20.47 0.51 -15.85
N ALA A 83 -20.50 1.85 -15.74
CA ALA A 83 -21.61 2.64 -15.21
C ALA A 83 -22.28 3.57 -16.24
N THR A 84 -22.34 3.14 -17.52
CA THR A 84 -22.92 3.94 -18.63
C THR A 84 -24.36 4.40 -18.37
N GLN A 85 -24.64 5.66 -18.69
CA GLN A 85 -25.98 6.23 -18.83
C GLN A 85 -26.55 5.96 -20.24
N PRO A 86 -27.87 6.15 -20.45
CA PRO A 86 -28.45 6.19 -21.79
C PRO A 86 -27.75 7.21 -22.69
N GLY A 87 -27.46 6.83 -23.94
CA GLY A 87 -26.76 7.69 -24.91
C GLY A 87 -25.23 7.60 -24.91
N CYS A 88 -24.60 6.82 -24.00
CA CYS A 88 -23.17 6.51 -24.15
C CYS A 88 -22.90 5.79 -25.48
N PRO A 89 -22.00 6.30 -26.35
CA PRO A 89 -21.71 5.68 -27.66
C PRO A 89 -20.82 4.42 -27.56
N VAL A 90 -20.31 4.08 -26.37
CA VAL A 90 -19.42 2.93 -26.15
C VAL A 90 -20.22 1.74 -25.64
N ALA A 91 -20.19 0.63 -26.39
CA ALA A 91 -20.85 -0.60 -26.00
C ALA A 91 -20.22 -1.22 -24.74
N ARG A 92 -21.06 -1.69 -23.80
CA ARG A 92 -20.60 -2.42 -22.61
C ARG A 92 -19.91 -3.73 -22.99
N THR A 93 -18.81 -4.04 -22.32
CA THR A 93 -18.10 -5.32 -22.48
C THR A 93 -17.94 -6.05 -21.14
N TRP A 94 -18.24 -7.34 -21.13
CA TRP A 94 -18.03 -8.22 -19.97
C TRP A 94 -16.55 -8.58 -19.74
N ARG A 95 -15.64 -8.10 -20.60
CA ARG A 95 -14.17 -8.26 -20.46
C ARG A 95 -13.50 -7.14 -19.67
N ALA A 96 -14.28 -6.19 -19.11
CA ALA A 96 -13.77 -5.15 -18.23
C ALA A 96 -13.13 -5.77 -16.98
N LEU A 97 -11.91 -5.31 -16.63
CA LEU A 97 -11.20 -5.78 -15.44
C LEU A 97 -12.02 -5.54 -14.17
N GLU A 98 -12.79 -4.44 -14.13
CA GLU A 98 -13.76 -4.12 -13.09
C GLU A 98 -14.78 -5.27 -12.84
N PHE A 99 -15.35 -5.87 -13.89
CA PHE A 99 -16.30 -6.99 -13.71
C PHE A 99 -15.60 -8.28 -13.29
N VAL A 100 -14.38 -8.52 -13.78
CA VAL A 100 -13.58 -9.70 -13.38
C VAL A 100 -13.12 -9.60 -11.92
N HIS A 101 -12.78 -8.41 -11.42
CA HIS A 101 -12.41 -8.18 -10.02
C HIS A 101 -13.60 -8.25 -9.05
N GLY A 102 -14.80 -7.84 -9.49
CA GLY A 102 -16.01 -7.93 -8.67
C GLY A 102 -16.40 -9.36 -8.26
N LYS A 103 -15.88 -10.37 -8.95
CA LYS A 103 -16.13 -11.79 -8.65
C LYS A 103 -15.49 -12.23 -7.31
N PRO A 104 -14.15 -12.18 -7.10
CA PRO A 104 -13.54 -12.41 -5.78
C PRO A 104 -14.18 -11.63 -4.63
N HIS A 105 -14.54 -10.35 -4.84
CA HIS A 105 -15.24 -9.55 -3.82
C HIS A 105 -16.54 -10.23 -3.33
N ASN A 106 -17.39 -10.68 -4.26
CA ASN A 106 -18.62 -11.39 -3.95
C ASN A 106 -18.40 -12.83 -3.48
N TYR A 107 -17.33 -13.48 -3.96
CA TYR A 107 -16.94 -14.83 -3.55
C TYR A 107 -16.50 -14.90 -2.09
N VAL A 108 -15.66 -13.98 -1.61
CA VAL A 108 -15.25 -13.92 -0.19
C VAL A 108 -16.44 -13.62 0.72
N GLY A 109 -17.37 -12.79 0.25
CA GLY A 109 -18.59 -12.48 0.96
C GLY A 109 -18.37 -11.64 2.22
N GLY A 110 -19.42 -11.50 3.03
CA GLY A 110 -19.36 -10.72 4.27
C GLY A 110 -18.95 -9.27 4.03
N ASP A 111 -17.92 -8.79 4.76
CA ASP A 111 -17.48 -7.39 4.72
C ASP A 111 -16.77 -7.00 3.42
N MET A 112 -16.24 -7.98 2.68
CA MET A 112 -15.53 -7.79 1.41
C MET A 112 -16.46 -7.36 0.25
N VAL A 113 -17.78 -7.49 0.40
CA VAL A 113 -18.75 -7.26 -0.69
C VAL A 113 -18.99 -5.77 -0.98
N LEU A 114 -19.10 -4.93 0.05
CA LEU A 114 -19.50 -3.53 -0.12
C LEU A 114 -18.29 -2.68 -0.49
N THR A 115 -18.33 -1.98 -1.62
CA THR A 115 -17.21 -1.14 -2.10
C THR A 115 -16.74 -0.12 -1.05
N SER A 116 -17.66 0.45 -0.27
CA SER A 116 -17.38 1.41 0.80
C SER A 116 -16.77 0.82 2.08
N SER A 117 -16.74 -0.51 2.26
CA SER A 117 -16.15 -1.16 3.45
C SER A 117 -15.19 -2.30 3.16
N SER A 118 -15.06 -2.74 1.90
CA SER A 118 -14.32 -3.96 1.53
C SER A 118 -12.87 -3.98 2.01
N ALA A 119 -12.19 -2.83 2.05
CA ALA A 119 -10.83 -2.67 2.59
C ALA A 119 -10.69 -2.94 4.11
N ASN A 120 -11.80 -3.16 4.85
CA ASN A 120 -11.75 -3.65 6.22
C ASN A 120 -11.29 -5.12 6.30
N GLU A 121 -11.56 -5.92 5.26
CA GLU A 121 -11.10 -7.31 5.15
C GLU A 121 -9.68 -7.34 4.56
N PRO A 122 -8.67 -7.89 5.26
CA PRO A 122 -7.29 -7.88 4.79
C PRO A 122 -7.01 -8.59 3.45
N VAL A 123 -7.84 -9.56 3.02
CA VAL A 123 -7.69 -10.15 1.67
C VAL A 123 -7.94 -9.14 0.55
N PHE A 124 -8.58 -7.99 0.83
CA PHE A 124 -8.72 -6.88 -0.13
C PHE A 124 -7.38 -6.49 -0.75
N PHE A 125 -6.34 -6.31 0.06
CA PHE A 125 -5.03 -5.85 -0.42
C PHE A 125 -4.30 -6.94 -1.24
N LEU A 126 -4.54 -8.21 -0.93
CA LEU A 126 -3.99 -9.34 -1.69
C LEU A 126 -4.71 -9.51 -3.04
N HIS A 127 -6.03 -9.33 -3.04
CA HIS A 127 -6.85 -9.32 -4.24
C HIS A 127 -6.49 -8.16 -5.17
N HIS A 128 -6.43 -6.93 -4.66
CA HIS A 128 -6.08 -5.76 -5.48
C HIS A 128 -4.62 -5.76 -5.95
N SER A 129 -3.69 -6.39 -5.22
CA SER A 129 -2.34 -6.67 -5.74
C SER A 129 -2.36 -7.67 -6.92
N PHE A 130 -3.36 -8.56 -7.01
CA PHE A 130 -3.54 -9.45 -8.17
C PHE A 130 -4.21 -8.73 -9.33
N VAL A 131 -5.18 -7.84 -9.07
CA VAL A 131 -5.77 -6.95 -10.09
C VAL A 131 -4.69 -6.07 -10.74
N ASP A 132 -3.80 -5.50 -9.92
CA ASP A 132 -2.66 -4.70 -10.38
C ASP A 132 -1.64 -5.56 -11.17
N LEU A 133 -1.35 -6.79 -10.76
CA LEU A 133 -0.55 -7.72 -11.59
C LEU A 133 -1.19 -7.99 -12.96
N ILE A 134 -2.51 -8.18 -13.03
CA ILE A 134 -3.21 -8.38 -14.32
C ILE A 134 -3.10 -7.14 -15.19
N TRP A 135 -3.29 -5.96 -14.60
CA TRP A 135 -3.15 -4.66 -15.24
C TRP A 135 -1.73 -4.43 -15.78
N GLU A 136 -0.69 -4.59 -14.95
CA GLU A 136 0.70 -4.46 -15.38
C GLU A 136 1.07 -5.48 -16.46
N THR A 137 0.58 -6.72 -16.35
CA THR A 137 0.81 -7.75 -17.39
C THR A 137 0.15 -7.36 -18.72
N PHE A 138 -1.06 -6.80 -18.69
CA PHE A 138 -1.71 -6.22 -19.88
C PHE A 138 -0.86 -5.08 -20.46
N ARG A 139 -0.49 -4.09 -19.64
CA ARG A 139 0.34 -2.95 -20.05
C ARG A 139 1.65 -3.40 -20.69
N GLN A 140 2.32 -4.38 -20.08
CA GLN A 140 3.58 -4.94 -20.55
C GLN A 140 3.46 -5.65 -21.90
N ARG A 141 2.39 -6.41 -22.12
CA ARG A 141 2.14 -7.16 -23.37
C ARG A 141 1.54 -6.33 -24.51
N ARG A 142 0.77 -5.28 -24.21
CA ARG A 142 -0.11 -4.61 -25.18
C ARG A 142 0.26 -3.15 -25.48
N GLN A 143 1.05 -2.50 -24.62
CA GLN A 143 1.40 -1.09 -24.77
C GLN A 143 2.92 -0.88 -24.82
N SER A 144 3.36 0.02 -25.71
CA SER A 144 4.72 0.58 -25.63
C SER A 144 4.88 1.39 -24.34
N ARG A 145 6.11 1.51 -23.83
CA ARG A 145 6.39 2.21 -22.56
C ARG A 145 5.88 3.66 -22.54
N SER A 146 5.86 4.35 -23.69
CA SER A 146 5.31 5.71 -23.83
C SER A 146 3.77 5.75 -23.85
N ALA A 147 3.11 4.71 -24.39
CA ALA A 147 1.65 4.60 -24.37
C ALA A 147 1.13 4.33 -22.95
N ARG A 148 1.86 3.54 -22.16
CA ARG A 148 1.50 3.21 -20.76
C ARG A 148 1.27 4.44 -19.87
N GLU A 149 1.97 5.55 -20.10
CA GLU A 149 1.86 6.82 -19.35
C GLU A 149 0.71 7.73 -19.85
N ARG A 150 0.10 7.44 -21.01
CA ARG A 150 -0.73 8.43 -21.76
C ARG A 150 -2.09 7.91 -22.21
N THR A 151 -2.23 6.60 -22.42
CA THR A 151 -3.43 6.01 -22.99
C THR A 151 -4.45 5.77 -21.88
N TYR A 152 -5.51 6.58 -21.86
CA TYR A 152 -6.64 6.51 -20.92
C TYR A 152 -7.97 6.57 -21.70
N PRO A 153 -9.08 5.98 -21.21
CA PRO A 153 -10.38 6.11 -21.86
C PRO A 153 -10.85 7.58 -21.96
N PRO A 154 -11.44 8.03 -23.09
CA PRO A 154 -11.90 9.42 -23.26
C PRO A 154 -12.96 9.89 -22.25
N ASP A 155 -12.74 11.08 -21.68
CA ASP A 155 -13.64 11.70 -20.71
C ASP A 155 -15.04 11.97 -21.30
N ASN A 156 -16.05 11.23 -20.82
CA ASN A 156 -17.41 11.28 -21.36
C ASN A 156 -18.47 11.09 -20.25
N THR A 157 -19.26 12.14 -19.98
CA THR A 157 -20.28 12.17 -18.91
C THR A 157 -21.44 11.21 -19.11
N LEU A 158 -21.68 10.74 -20.34
CA LEU A 158 -22.68 9.70 -20.62
C LEU A 158 -22.15 8.31 -20.29
N CYS A 159 -20.83 8.11 -20.29
CA CYS A 159 -20.20 6.79 -20.12
C CYS A 159 -19.65 6.57 -18.70
N SER A 160 -19.12 7.61 -18.05
CA SER A 160 -18.64 7.55 -16.65
C SER A 160 -18.97 8.83 -15.87
N ALA A 161 -19.01 8.70 -14.55
CA ALA A 161 -19.07 9.86 -13.66
C ALA A 161 -17.74 10.65 -13.73
N THR A 162 -17.80 11.97 -13.58
CA THR A 162 -16.65 12.89 -13.70
C THR A 162 -15.49 12.58 -12.75
N ALA A 163 -15.72 11.84 -11.66
CA ALA A 163 -14.68 11.34 -10.76
C ALA A 163 -13.71 10.33 -11.42
N HIS A 164 -14.10 9.71 -12.54
CA HIS A 164 -13.27 8.79 -13.34
C HIS A 164 -12.67 9.46 -14.59
N PHE A 165 -12.70 10.80 -14.68
CA PHE A 165 -12.07 11.50 -15.81
C PHE A 165 -10.55 11.57 -15.62
N SER A 166 -9.82 11.64 -16.74
CA SER A 166 -8.36 11.63 -16.82
C SER A 166 -7.68 12.52 -15.78
N ASN A 167 -8.07 13.79 -15.73
CA ASN A 167 -7.52 14.82 -14.84
C ASN A 167 -8.36 15.03 -13.57
N ALA A 168 -9.26 14.10 -13.22
CA ALA A 168 -10.03 14.19 -11.97
C ALA A 168 -9.18 13.72 -10.77
N PRO A 169 -9.22 14.42 -9.61
CA PRO A 169 -8.44 14.05 -8.44
C PRO A 169 -8.82 12.68 -7.85
N MET A 170 -7.81 11.82 -7.64
CA MET A 170 -7.92 10.53 -6.94
C MET A 170 -8.12 10.77 -5.44
N ARG A 171 -9.36 11.08 -5.02
CA ARG A 171 -9.68 11.32 -3.61
C ARG A 171 -9.46 10.05 -2.77
N PRO A 172 -8.84 10.13 -1.58
CA PRO A 172 -8.44 11.33 -0.84
C PRO A 172 -6.97 11.76 -1.03
N PHE A 173 -6.26 11.26 -2.05
CA PHE A 173 -4.79 11.29 -2.17
C PHE A 173 -4.19 12.63 -2.65
N GLY A 174 -4.71 13.75 -2.13
CA GLY A 174 -4.19 15.09 -2.39
C GLY A 174 -4.34 15.52 -3.85
N ASP A 175 -3.23 15.94 -4.46
CA ASP A 175 -3.19 16.52 -5.80
C ASP A 175 -3.10 15.49 -6.93
N MET A 176 -3.00 14.19 -6.63
CA MET A 176 -2.89 13.15 -7.67
C MET A 176 -4.20 13.02 -8.48
N VAL A 177 -4.10 12.89 -9.80
CA VAL A 177 -5.22 12.68 -10.73
C VAL A 177 -5.24 11.25 -11.28
N ASN A 178 -6.36 10.79 -11.85
CA ASN A 178 -6.51 9.41 -12.32
C ASN A 178 -5.40 8.98 -13.32
N THR A 179 -4.91 9.89 -14.15
CA THR A 179 -3.78 9.62 -15.06
C THR A 179 -2.42 9.51 -14.37
N ASP A 180 -2.22 9.99 -13.14
CA ASP A 180 -0.96 9.75 -12.41
C ASP A 180 -0.77 8.25 -12.13
N GLY A 181 -1.87 7.52 -11.92
CA GLY A 181 -1.92 6.05 -11.80
C GLY A 181 -1.39 5.30 -13.03
N LEU A 182 -1.17 5.99 -14.16
CA LEU A 182 -0.57 5.43 -15.37
C LEU A 182 0.96 5.45 -15.39
N SER A 183 1.68 6.00 -14.40
CA SER A 183 3.13 6.10 -14.56
C SER A 183 3.85 4.73 -14.52
N ASN A 184 4.87 4.52 -15.37
CA ASN A 184 5.78 3.37 -15.24
C ASN A 184 6.63 3.50 -13.96
N ARG A 185 6.75 4.70 -13.37
CA ARG A 185 7.55 4.92 -12.16
C ARG A 185 7.16 4.02 -10.99
N TYR A 186 5.91 3.56 -10.92
CA TYR A 186 5.49 2.59 -9.90
C TYR A 186 6.24 1.25 -10.04
N THR A 187 6.30 0.69 -11.24
CA THR A 187 6.97 -0.58 -11.53
C THR A 187 8.48 -0.46 -11.83
N ASP A 188 8.98 0.75 -12.11
CA ASP A 188 10.42 1.02 -12.21
C ASP A 188 11.10 1.18 -10.84
N ILE A 189 10.40 1.80 -9.87
CA ILE A 189 11.01 2.29 -8.62
C ILE A 189 10.52 1.53 -7.39
N PHE A 190 9.20 1.30 -7.25
CA PHE A 190 8.63 0.88 -5.97
C PHE A 190 8.34 -0.62 -5.86
N TYR A 191 7.94 -1.30 -6.93
CA TYR A 191 7.68 -2.74 -6.89
C TYR A 191 7.90 -3.43 -8.24
N THR A 192 8.08 -4.74 -8.18
CA THR A 192 7.85 -5.66 -9.30
C THR A 192 7.11 -6.89 -8.75
N TYR A 193 6.46 -7.65 -9.63
CA TYR A 193 5.81 -8.90 -9.26
C TYR A 193 6.64 -10.10 -9.71
N SER A 194 6.62 -11.17 -8.91
CA SER A 194 7.02 -12.49 -9.37
C SER A 194 5.98 -13.06 -10.33
N ASP A 195 6.43 -13.73 -11.39
CA ASP A 195 5.55 -14.45 -12.33
C ASP A 195 4.52 -15.33 -11.64
N ARG A 196 3.35 -15.46 -12.27
CA ARG A 196 2.29 -16.37 -11.82
C ARG A 196 2.80 -17.82 -11.87
N VAL A 197 2.56 -18.55 -10.79
CA VAL A 197 3.07 -19.91 -10.61
C VAL A 197 2.44 -20.91 -11.60
N GLY A 198 3.27 -21.77 -12.16
CA GLY A 198 2.88 -22.84 -13.07
C GLY A 198 3.75 -24.08 -12.90
N CYS A 199 3.30 -25.19 -13.48
CA CYS A 199 3.98 -26.49 -13.45
C CYS A 199 3.87 -27.18 -14.80
N SER A 200 4.56 -28.30 -14.98
CA SER A 200 4.48 -29.14 -16.16
C SER A 200 4.80 -30.60 -15.81
N ALA A 201 4.78 -31.50 -16.80
CA ALA A 201 5.32 -32.86 -16.61
C ALA A 201 6.84 -32.87 -16.35
N ALA A 202 7.58 -31.88 -16.87
CA ALA A 202 9.02 -31.75 -16.68
C ALA A 202 9.40 -30.93 -15.43
N SER A 203 8.49 -30.10 -14.92
CA SER A 203 8.67 -29.34 -13.68
C SER A 203 7.40 -29.45 -12.82
N PRO A 204 7.27 -30.54 -12.03
CA PRO A 204 6.04 -30.87 -11.31
C PRO A 204 5.78 -30.01 -10.07
N SER A 205 6.75 -29.19 -9.65
CA SER A 205 6.66 -28.40 -8.41
C SER A 205 6.12 -27.00 -8.66
N CYS A 206 4.98 -26.70 -8.04
CA CYS A 206 4.41 -25.35 -7.95
C CYS A 206 5.14 -24.42 -6.96
N ARG A 207 6.35 -24.80 -6.51
CA ARG A 207 7.28 -24.00 -5.67
C ARG A 207 6.69 -23.49 -4.35
N SER A 208 5.59 -24.08 -3.89
CA SER A 208 4.87 -23.69 -2.66
C SER A 208 4.26 -24.92 -1.99
N ARG A 209 4.37 -25.00 -0.66
CA ARG A 209 3.77 -26.09 0.16
C ARG A 209 2.24 -26.00 0.26
N TYR A 210 1.66 -24.91 -0.26
CA TYR A 210 0.22 -24.64 -0.30
C TYR A 210 -0.41 -24.94 -1.67
N LEU A 211 0.40 -25.34 -2.65
CA LEU A 211 -0.05 -25.64 -4.01
C LEU A 211 0.31 -27.07 -4.40
N PHE A 212 -0.35 -27.58 -5.44
CA PHE A 212 0.01 -28.82 -6.12
C PHE A 212 -0.16 -28.66 -7.63
N CYS A 213 0.46 -29.54 -8.41
CA CYS A 213 0.26 -29.59 -9.85
C CYS A 213 -0.90 -30.55 -10.16
N ASP A 214 -1.97 -30.02 -10.74
CA ASP A 214 -3.12 -30.78 -11.23
C ASP A 214 -2.78 -31.39 -12.59
N TYR A 215 -2.94 -32.71 -12.71
CA TYR A 215 -2.70 -33.47 -13.93
C TYR A 215 -3.99 -34.08 -14.50
N SER A 216 -5.10 -33.98 -13.78
CA SER A 216 -6.37 -34.64 -14.11
C SER A 216 -7.25 -33.78 -15.01
N HIS A 217 -7.18 -32.45 -14.89
CA HIS A 217 -8.03 -31.53 -15.65
C HIS A 217 -7.29 -30.82 -16.81
N GLY A 218 -6.66 -31.61 -17.67
CA GLY A 218 -6.06 -31.18 -18.94
C GLY A 218 -4.56 -30.90 -18.89
N TRP A 219 -4.14 -29.75 -19.44
CA TRP A 219 -2.74 -29.31 -19.37
C TRP A 219 -2.33 -29.04 -17.91
N PRO A 220 -1.12 -29.44 -17.47
CA PRO A 220 -0.74 -29.30 -16.07
C PRO A 220 -0.76 -27.84 -15.61
N GLN A 221 -1.42 -27.57 -14.49
CA GLN A 221 -1.51 -26.23 -13.90
C GLN A 221 -1.43 -26.31 -12.37
N CYS A 222 -0.96 -25.22 -11.75
CA CYS A 222 -0.94 -25.14 -10.30
C CYS A 222 -2.34 -24.88 -9.74
N VAL A 223 -2.65 -25.56 -8.64
CA VAL A 223 -3.94 -25.49 -7.94
C VAL A 223 -3.66 -25.36 -6.45
N SER A 224 -4.50 -24.59 -5.75
CA SER A 224 -4.43 -24.47 -4.29
C SER A 224 -4.75 -25.80 -3.61
N LYS A 225 -3.93 -26.23 -2.64
CA LYS A 225 -4.23 -27.42 -1.83
C LYS A 225 -5.53 -27.25 -1.04
N ILE A 226 -6.11 -28.38 -0.67
CA ILE A 226 -7.44 -28.50 -0.06
C ILE A 226 -7.31 -28.71 1.45
N VAL A 227 -8.08 -27.98 2.27
CA VAL A 227 -8.09 -28.15 3.73
C VAL A 227 -8.64 -29.52 4.16
N LEU A 228 -8.27 -29.96 5.36
CA LEU A 228 -8.81 -31.18 5.96
C LEU A 228 -10.34 -31.13 6.07
N GLY A 229 -11.01 -32.26 5.76
CA GLY A 229 -12.46 -32.35 5.58
C GLY A 229 -12.98 -31.82 4.24
N GLY A 230 -12.14 -31.09 3.48
CA GLY A 230 -12.44 -30.60 2.15
C GLY A 230 -12.60 -31.70 1.12
N ASP A 231 -13.34 -31.35 0.08
CA ASP A 231 -13.62 -32.15 -1.13
C ASP A 231 -12.41 -32.17 -2.06
N CYS A 232 -11.92 -33.38 -2.38
CA CYS A 232 -10.80 -33.67 -3.28
C CYS A 232 -11.17 -34.62 -4.42
N SER A 233 -12.46 -34.65 -4.81
CA SER A 233 -12.91 -35.30 -6.04
C SER A 233 -12.19 -34.76 -7.29
N GLY A 234 -12.25 -35.50 -8.41
CA GLY A 234 -11.67 -35.09 -9.70
C GLY A 234 -10.15 -35.25 -9.84
N PHE A 235 -9.37 -35.17 -8.76
CA PHE A 235 -7.91 -35.39 -8.78
C PHE A 235 -7.58 -36.89 -8.70
N VAL A 236 -7.51 -37.54 -9.87
CA VAL A 236 -7.51 -39.01 -10.01
C VAL A 236 -6.16 -39.60 -10.41
N ARG A 237 -5.10 -38.79 -10.57
CA ARG A 237 -3.78 -39.23 -11.03
C ARG A 237 -2.74 -39.34 -9.91
N GLY A 238 -3.19 -39.32 -8.66
CA GLY A 238 -2.33 -39.40 -7.48
C GLY A 238 -1.74 -38.06 -7.06
N GLU A 239 -2.39 -36.95 -7.41
CA GLU A 239 -1.99 -35.61 -6.99
C GLU A 239 -1.98 -35.46 -5.46
N ASP A 240 -0.94 -34.83 -4.93
CA ASP A 240 -0.86 -34.38 -3.53
C ASP A 240 -1.75 -33.14 -3.32
N CYS A 241 -3.07 -33.30 -3.50
CA CYS A 241 -4.05 -32.22 -3.51
C CYS A 241 -4.43 -31.71 -2.12
N CYS A 242 -4.12 -32.44 -1.05
CA CYS A 242 -4.52 -32.09 0.32
C CYS A 242 -3.44 -31.31 1.08
N TYR A 243 -3.87 -30.43 1.98
CA TYR A 243 -2.99 -29.75 2.92
C TYR A 243 -2.89 -30.51 4.25
N ASN A 244 -1.66 -30.86 4.66
CA ASN A 244 -1.34 -31.64 5.87
C ASN A 244 -2.11 -32.98 6.00
N GLY A 245 -2.48 -33.59 4.87
CA GLY A 245 -3.28 -34.81 4.80
C GLY A 245 -3.14 -35.51 3.45
N ARG A 246 -4.09 -36.39 3.14
CA ARG A 246 -4.18 -37.15 1.88
C ARG A 246 -5.63 -37.31 1.44
N CYS A 247 -5.87 -37.46 0.14
CA CYS A 247 -7.23 -37.72 -0.37
C CYS A 247 -7.61 -39.18 -0.13
N VAL A 248 -8.75 -39.42 0.53
CA VAL A 248 -9.35 -40.75 0.76
C VAL A 248 -10.85 -40.60 0.62
N ASN A 249 -11.48 -41.41 -0.23
CA ASN A 249 -12.92 -41.35 -0.51
C ASN A 249 -13.40 -39.91 -0.80
N GLU A 250 -12.70 -39.24 -1.72
CA GLU A 250 -12.95 -37.86 -2.16
C GLU A 250 -12.89 -36.79 -1.05
N ARG A 251 -12.30 -37.12 0.11
CA ARG A 251 -12.09 -36.19 1.24
C ARG A 251 -10.64 -36.13 1.70
N CYS A 252 -10.17 -34.93 2.01
CA CYS A 252 -8.87 -34.73 2.62
C CYS A 252 -8.87 -35.14 4.09
N VAL A 253 -8.21 -36.25 4.41
CA VAL A 253 -8.08 -36.79 5.77
C VAL A 253 -6.67 -36.60 6.31
N PRO A 254 -6.47 -36.49 7.65
CA PRO A 254 -5.13 -36.41 8.24
C PRO A 254 -4.26 -37.62 7.87
N ASN A 255 -2.96 -37.39 7.74
CA ASN A 255 -2.00 -38.48 7.57
C ASN A 255 -1.90 -39.32 8.85
N ALA A 256 -1.90 -40.65 8.71
CA ALA A 256 -2.07 -41.60 9.82
C ALA A 256 -1.01 -41.47 10.94
N ASN A 257 0.16 -40.92 10.63
CA ASN A 257 1.24 -40.73 11.59
C ASN A 257 1.06 -39.48 12.49
N ASN A 258 0.05 -38.63 12.23
CA ASN A 258 -0.25 -37.43 13.03
C ASN A 258 -1.31 -37.67 14.13
N PHE A 259 -1.48 -38.90 14.61
CA PHE A 259 -2.21 -39.18 15.87
C PHE A 259 -1.37 -38.81 17.11
N GLY A 260 -0.91 -37.56 17.16
CA GLY A 260 -0.12 -37.00 18.25
C GLY A 260 -0.73 -35.69 18.77
N THR A 261 -1.14 -35.69 20.04
CA THR A 261 -1.73 -34.55 20.78
C THR A 261 -2.97 -33.89 20.15
N ARG A 262 -4.14 -34.38 20.55
CA ARG A 262 -5.40 -33.60 20.57
C ARG A 262 -5.21 -32.36 21.47
N PRO A 263 -5.67 -31.15 21.09
CA PRO A 263 -5.61 -30.00 21.99
C PRO A 263 -6.51 -30.24 23.20
N SER A 264 -5.91 -30.40 24.37
CA SER A 264 -6.62 -30.74 25.61
C SER A 264 -6.88 -29.47 26.43
N THR A 265 -8.15 -29.20 26.72
CA THR A 265 -8.58 -28.07 27.56
C THR A 265 -8.36 -28.39 29.03
N VAL A 266 -7.41 -27.70 29.68
CA VAL A 266 -7.23 -27.71 31.14
C VAL A 266 -7.07 -26.26 31.63
N PRO A 267 -7.64 -25.85 32.79
CA PRO A 267 -7.72 -24.45 33.18
C PRO A 267 -6.38 -23.82 33.58
N GLY A 268 -6.30 -22.49 33.51
CA GLY A 268 -5.06 -21.75 33.70
C GLY A 268 -4.57 -21.63 35.15
N THR A 269 -3.25 -21.65 35.32
CA THR A 269 -2.54 -21.20 36.52
C THR A 269 -1.72 -19.94 36.20
N ARG A 270 -1.61 -19.02 37.18
CA ARG A 270 -0.84 -17.77 37.03
C ARG A 270 0.62 -17.99 37.43
N THR A 271 1.55 -17.69 36.53
CA THR A 271 2.93 -17.30 36.89
C THR A 271 3.38 -16.10 36.06
N ARG A 272 4.29 -15.30 36.61
CA ARG A 272 4.84 -14.07 35.99
C ARG A 272 6.09 -14.40 35.16
N PRO A 273 6.44 -13.56 34.16
CA PRO A 273 7.62 -13.80 33.33
C PRO A 273 8.92 -13.66 34.14
N PHE A 274 9.89 -14.50 33.81
CA PHE A 274 11.29 -14.35 34.18
C PHE A 274 12.15 -14.27 32.91
N PHE A 275 13.26 -13.55 32.99
CA PHE A 275 14.13 -13.20 31.86
C PHE A 275 15.47 -13.96 31.91
N LEU A 276 16.12 -14.01 30.73
CA LEU A 276 17.57 -14.19 30.49
C LEU A 276 18.22 -15.60 30.51
N ALA A 277 19.40 -15.63 29.85
CA ALA A 277 20.52 -16.60 29.93
C ALA A 277 20.49 -17.90 29.08
N THR A 278 20.66 -17.72 27.76
CA THR A 278 21.69 -18.38 26.92
C THR A 278 22.28 -19.76 27.29
N SER A 279 22.13 -20.73 26.38
CA SER A 279 23.24 -21.63 26.00
C SER A 279 23.14 -22.02 24.51
N ARG A 280 24.16 -22.67 23.93
CA ARG A 280 24.32 -22.87 22.48
C ARG A 280 23.98 -24.29 22.02
N LEU A 281 23.23 -24.41 20.92
CA LEU A 281 23.28 -25.56 20.01
C LEU A 281 23.41 -25.10 18.55
N ARG A 282 24.63 -25.20 18.01
CA ARG A 282 24.90 -25.45 16.57
C ARG A 282 25.00 -26.98 16.42
N SER A 283 24.73 -27.65 15.31
CA SER A 283 24.32 -27.30 13.93
C SER A 283 23.73 -28.58 13.29
N SER A 284 23.10 -28.64 12.11
CA SER A 284 22.75 -27.68 11.03
C SER A 284 21.49 -28.24 10.30
N ALA A 285 20.93 -27.71 9.21
CA ALA A 285 21.26 -26.55 8.38
C ALA A 285 19.98 -25.86 7.88
N MET A 286 19.85 -24.55 8.09
CA MET A 286 18.99 -23.72 7.25
C MET A 286 19.75 -23.41 5.97
N ARG A 287 19.12 -23.54 4.80
CA ARG A 287 19.66 -22.98 3.55
C ARG A 287 19.33 -21.50 3.43
N GLU A 288 20.22 -20.76 2.77
CA GLU A 288 20.27 -19.31 2.85
C GLU A 288 19.11 -18.58 2.18
N SER A 289 18.88 -17.33 2.61
CA SER A 289 18.10 -16.36 1.85
C SER A 289 19.06 -15.39 1.16
N GLU A 290 19.20 -15.54 -0.16
CA GLU A 290 20.04 -14.65 -1.00
C GLU A 290 19.62 -13.17 -0.94
N ASN A 291 18.40 -12.89 -0.44
CA ASN A 291 17.81 -11.55 -0.35
C ASN A 291 17.85 -10.95 1.07
N CYS A 292 18.71 -11.43 1.97
CA CYS A 292 18.89 -10.83 3.29
C CYS A 292 19.78 -9.57 3.25
N LEU A 293 19.27 -8.50 2.64
CA LEU A 293 19.91 -7.20 2.52
C LEU A 293 19.17 -6.13 3.35
N ASN A 294 19.87 -5.03 3.60
CA ASN A 294 19.29 -3.77 4.10
C ASN A 294 19.03 -2.83 2.90
N GLU A 295 18.14 -1.85 3.07
CA GLU A 295 17.77 -0.87 2.05
C GLU A 295 18.45 0.50 2.25
N ASN A 296 19.17 0.71 3.35
CA ASN A 296 19.77 1.99 3.73
C ASN A 296 21.07 1.81 4.54
N GLU A 297 22.07 2.68 4.31
CA GLU A 297 23.40 2.59 4.92
C GLU A 297 23.40 2.72 6.46
N CYS A 298 22.37 3.32 7.05
CA CYS A 298 22.27 3.56 8.49
C CYS A 298 21.64 2.42 9.28
N CYS A 299 21.22 1.33 8.62
CA CYS A 299 20.50 0.24 9.27
C CYS A 299 21.28 -0.44 10.42
N SER A 300 22.61 -0.55 10.33
CA SER A 300 23.44 -1.07 11.42
C SER A 300 23.43 -0.15 12.64
N ILE A 301 23.68 1.15 12.43
CA ILE A 301 23.69 2.20 13.46
C ILE A 301 22.31 2.31 14.12
N TRP A 302 21.23 2.30 13.34
CA TRP A 302 19.86 2.35 13.87
C TRP A 302 19.49 1.09 14.66
N SER A 303 19.91 -0.10 14.21
CA SER A 303 19.71 -1.35 14.98
C SER A 303 20.42 -1.32 16.33
N GLN A 304 21.70 -0.92 16.35
CA GLN A 304 22.48 -0.76 17.59
C GLN A 304 21.84 0.25 18.56
N ASN A 305 21.23 1.32 18.02
CA ASN A 305 20.45 2.30 18.79
C ASN A 305 19.01 1.85 19.12
N GLY A 306 18.67 0.57 18.95
CA GLY A 306 17.41 -0.04 19.38
C GLY A 306 16.20 0.22 18.47
N TYR A 307 16.37 0.82 17.29
CA TYR A 307 15.26 1.19 16.40
C TYR A 307 14.46 -0.01 15.91
N CYS A 308 15.04 -1.21 15.84
CA CYS A 308 14.30 -2.44 15.52
C CYS A 308 13.12 -2.72 16.47
N THR A 309 13.18 -2.21 17.71
CA THR A 309 12.08 -2.35 18.69
C THR A 309 11.23 -1.08 18.82
N SER A 310 11.81 0.11 18.64
CA SER A 310 11.10 1.39 18.79
C SER A 310 10.47 1.95 17.50
N ASN A 311 10.95 1.52 16.32
CA ASN A 311 10.40 1.82 14.99
C ASN A 311 10.33 0.55 14.11
N PRO A 312 9.62 -0.51 14.53
CA PRO A 312 9.56 -1.78 13.79
C PRO A 312 8.91 -1.63 12.41
N SER A 313 7.97 -0.69 12.22
CA SER A 313 7.27 -0.51 10.94
C SER A 313 8.19 -0.12 9.78
N TYR A 314 9.22 0.68 10.05
CA TYR A 314 10.27 1.01 9.07
C TYR A 314 11.38 -0.04 9.11
N MET A 315 11.92 -0.32 10.30
CA MET A 315 13.11 -1.16 10.46
C MET A 315 12.92 -2.60 10.01
N ASN A 316 11.72 -3.17 10.15
CA ASN A 316 11.44 -4.54 9.70
C ASN A 316 11.32 -4.66 8.18
N VAL A 317 11.18 -3.54 7.46
CA VAL A 317 11.12 -3.49 5.99
C VAL A 317 12.47 -3.06 5.42
N SER A 318 13.06 -1.99 5.95
CA SER A 318 14.28 -1.38 5.43
C SER A 318 15.57 -1.96 6.02
N CYS A 319 15.53 -2.54 7.22
CA CYS A 319 16.74 -2.96 7.97
C CYS A 319 16.69 -4.44 8.40
N LYS A 320 16.16 -5.30 7.50
CA LYS A 320 15.85 -6.71 7.74
C LYS A 320 17.04 -7.49 8.34
N ALA A 321 18.23 -7.33 7.74
CA ALA A 321 19.44 -7.99 8.18
C ALA A 321 19.92 -7.40 9.52
N SER A 322 19.95 -6.07 9.65
CA SER A 322 20.39 -5.40 10.88
C SER A 322 19.50 -5.70 12.09
N CYS A 323 18.21 -5.98 11.87
CA CYS A 323 17.27 -6.37 12.92
C CYS A 323 17.20 -7.89 13.17
N GLY A 324 18.04 -8.70 12.51
CA GLY A 324 18.06 -10.16 12.68
C GLY A 324 16.81 -10.88 12.19
N LEU A 325 16.02 -10.25 11.30
CA LEU A 325 14.79 -10.83 10.73
C LEU A 325 15.07 -11.81 9.59
N CYS A 326 16.31 -11.84 9.11
CA CYS A 326 16.87 -12.82 8.20
C CYS A 326 18.35 -13.04 8.55
N ALA A 327 18.94 -14.14 8.06
CA ALA A 327 20.37 -14.40 8.20
C ALA A 327 21.11 -13.92 6.94
N SER A 328 22.07 -13.01 7.11
CA SER A 328 22.96 -12.58 6.03
C SER A 328 24.06 -13.61 5.77
N THR A 329 24.46 -13.76 4.51
CA THR A 329 25.64 -14.54 4.10
C THR A 329 26.96 -13.78 4.25
N TYR A 330 26.86 -12.45 4.38
CA TYR A 330 27.98 -11.52 4.57
C TYR A 330 28.06 -11.02 6.03
N ASP A 331 29.23 -10.52 6.43
CA ASP A 331 29.37 -9.82 7.72
C ASP A 331 28.75 -8.42 7.64
N ILE A 332 27.72 -8.20 8.46
CA ILE A 332 26.99 -6.95 8.56
C ILE A 332 27.81 -5.80 9.15
N ASN A 333 28.95 -6.12 9.76
CA ASN A 333 29.89 -5.16 10.34
C ASN A 333 31.02 -4.76 9.36
N ASP A 334 31.11 -5.36 8.16
CA ASP A 334 32.11 -4.95 7.16
C ASP A 334 31.76 -3.57 6.59
N GLU A 335 32.61 -2.58 6.89
CA GLU A 335 32.46 -1.20 6.46
C GLU A 335 32.74 -0.97 4.97
N CYS A 336 33.42 -1.89 4.29
CA CYS A 336 33.84 -1.75 2.89
C CYS A 336 33.64 -3.06 2.08
N ALA A 337 32.48 -3.71 2.24
CA ALA A 337 32.06 -4.84 1.41
C ALA A 337 31.05 -4.44 0.34
N ASP A 338 31.08 -5.18 -0.77
CA ASP A 338 29.92 -5.39 -1.62
C ASP A 338 29.15 -6.59 -1.05
N ARG A 339 27.86 -6.37 -0.75
CA ARG A 339 26.96 -7.31 -0.08
C ARG A 339 25.95 -7.92 -1.04
N SER A 340 25.67 -7.25 -2.17
CA SER A 340 24.90 -7.82 -3.28
C SER A 340 25.83 -8.44 -4.32
N SER A 341 25.39 -9.55 -4.93
CA SER A 341 26.02 -10.14 -6.11
C SER A 341 25.81 -9.34 -7.40
N THR A 342 24.93 -8.33 -7.37
CA THR A 342 24.55 -7.50 -8.53
C THR A 342 25.16 -6.10 -8.52
N CYS A 343 26.31 -5.91 -7.86
CA CYS A 343 26.94 -4.59 -7.79
C CYS A 343 27.55 -4.16 -9.15
N PRO A 344 27.40 -2.88 -9.53
CA PRO A 344 27.78 -2.42 -10.87
C PRO A 344 29.29 -2.24 -11.01
N THR A 345 29.82 -2.51 -12.20
CA THR A 345 31.21 -2.20 -12.57
C THR A 345 31.38 -0.77 -13.11
N SER A 346 30.28 -0.03 -13.31
CA SER A 346 30.26 1.33 -13.84
C SER A 346 29.93 2.37 -12.75
N PRO A 347 30.77 3.42 -12.55
CA PRO A 347 30.50 4.49 -11.58
C PRO A 347 29.22 5.31 -11.82
N ASP A 348 28.63 5.26 -13.03
CA ASP A 348 27.37 5.95 -13.32
C ASP A 348 26.15 5.25 -12.73
N GLU A 349 26.15 3.91 -12.68
CA GLU A 349 25.04 3.11 -12.14
C GLU A 349 24.92 3.28 -10.61
N CYS A 350 26.04 3.51 -9.93
CA CYS A 350 26.13 3.86 -8.51
C CYS A 350 25.37 5.14 -8.11
N LYS A 351 24.95 5.96 -9.08
CA LYS A 351 24.10 7.15 -8.86
C LYS A 351 22.62 6.78 -8.74
N SER A 352 22.23 5.62 -9.25
CA SER A 352 20.89 5.05 -9.06
C SER A 352 20.78 4.38 -7.68
N ARG A 353 19.59 4.43 -7.06
CA ARG A 353 19.30 3.81 -5.74
C ARG A 353 20.38 4.11 -4.68
N LYS A 354 20.85 5.37 -4.62
CA LYS A 354 22.02 5.84 -3.87
C LYS A 354 22.18 5.22 -2.48
N GLU A 355 21.15 5.26 -1.64
CA GLU A 355 21.22 4.78 -0.24
C GLU A 355 21.27 3.24 -0.12
N TRP A 356 20.78 2.52 -1.13
CA TRP A 356 20.93 1.07 -1.26
C TRP A 356 22.34 0.71 -1.77
N MET A 357 22.89 1.47 -2.72
CA MET A 357 24.26 1.27 -3.24
C MET A 357 25.32 1.58 -2.17
N LYS A 358 25.11 2.62 -1.36
CA LYS A 358 25.89 2.93 -0.15
C LYS A 358 25.87 1.86 0.92
N GLU A 359 24.84 1.01 0.96
CA GLU A 359 24.74 -0.08 1.93
C GLU A 359 25.30 -1.38 1.36
N ASN A 360 24.95 -1.71 0.11
CA ASN A 360 25.15 -3.04 -0.46
C ASN A 360 26.26 -3.12 -1.53
N CYS A 361 26.81 -2.01 -2.00
CA CYS A 361 27.82 -1.96 -3.08
C CYS A 361 28.94 -0.95 -2.78
N ARG A 362 29.41 -0.89 -1.53
CA ARG A 362 30.36 0.15 -1.07
C ARG A 362 31.72 0.11 -1.78
N ARG A 363 32.21 -1.08 -2.13
CA ARG A 363 33.54 -1.26 -2.72
C ARG A 363 33.49 -0.99 -4.22
N SER A 364 32.56 -1.62 -4.93
CA SER A 364 32.29 -1.36 -6.35
C SER A 364 32.00 0.12 -6.64
N CYS A 365 31.21 0.77 -5.77
CA CYS A 365 30.86 2.20 -5.92
C CYS A 365 31.81 3.17 -5.20
N SER A 366 32.96 2.72 -4.67
CA SER A 366 33.97 3.56 -4.00
C SER A 366 33.46 4.41 -2.82
N PHE A 367 32.40 3.98 -2.14
CA PHE A 367 31.81 4.68 -0.98
C PHE A 367 32.55 4.43 0.35
N CYS A 368 33.62 3.62 0.36
CA CYS A 368 34.38 3.28 1.58
C CYS A 368 35.14 4.45 2.23
N ASN A 369 35.14 5.65 1.64
CA ASN A 369 35.83 6.84 2.17
C ASN A 369 35.12 7.49 3.38
N GLN A 370 33.95 6.98 3.81
CA GLN A 370 33.21 7.46 4.98
C GLN A 370 32.55 6.28 5.72
N THR A 371 32.78 6.17 7.03
CA THR A 371 32.14 5.09 7.81
C THR A 371 30.63 5.32 7.95
N ARG A 372 29.85 4.26 8.19
CA ARG A 372 28.42 4.37 8.48
C ARG A 372 28.15 5.24 9.69
N GLU A 373 29.00 5.16 10.72
CA GLU A 373 28.91 6.05 11.89
C GLU A 373 29.10 7.53 11.51
N GLN A 374 30.06 7.85 10.63
CA GLN A 374 30.30 9.21 10.12
C GLN A 374 29.23 9.71 9.15
N ALA A 375 28.49 8.81 8.48
CA ALA A 375 27.41 9.18 7.56
C ALA A 375 26.06 9.35 8.28
N CYS A 376 25.83 8.55 9.32
CA CYS A 376 24.53 8.41 9.99
C CYS A 376 24.44 9.13 11.34
N THR A 377 25.58 9.47 11.96
CA THR A 377 25.64 10.37 13.11
C THR A 377 25.85 11.78 12.61
N ALA A 378 24.96 12.71 12.96
CA ALA A 378 24.98 14.07 12.41
C ALA A 378 26.24 14.84 12.85
N PRO A 379 27.05 15.37 11.91
CA PRO A 379 28.09 16.34 12.24
C PRO A 379 27.48 17.63 12.80
N THR A 380 28.09 18.20 13.82
CA THR A 380 27.83 19.59 14.24
C THR A 380 28.26 20.57 13.14
N GLU A 381 27.48 21.63 12.91
CA GLU A 381 27.72 22.61 11.83
C GLU A 381 29.08 23.30 11.87
N PRO A 382 29.53 23.77 10.69
CA PRO A 382 29.93 25.18 10.55
C PRO A 382 28.92 25.98 9.72
N SER A 383 28.55 27.17 10.21
CA SER A 383 27.49 28.03 9.65
C SER A 383 27.94 28.95 8.50
N VAL A 384 27.13 29.10 7.44
CA VAL A 384 27.23 30.18 6.42
C VAL A 384 25.81 30.69 6.04
N SER A 385 25.71 31.90 5.49
CA SER A 385 24.55 32.81 5.57
C SER A 385 23.59 32.90 4.35
N ILE A 386 22.52 33.68 4.52
CA ILE A 386 21.30 33.80 3.69
C ILE A 386 21.43 34.79 2.51
N SER A 387 20.65 34.59 1.43
CA SER A 387 20.14 35.69 0.57
C SER A 387 18.77 35.34 -0.07
N SER A 388 17.99 36.32 -0.54
CA SER A 388 16.55 36.19 -0.89
C SER A 388 16.01 37.25 -1.88
N LYS A 389 14.90 36.99 -2.59
CA LYS A 389 14.15 37.96 -3.45
C LYS A 389 12.66 37.59 -3.69
N THR A 390 11.84 38.49 -4.28
CA THR A 390 10.34 38.51 -4.13
C THR A 390 9.60 39.16 -5.33
N ILE A 391 8.39 38.69 -5.73
CA ILE A 391 7.45 39.27 -6.77
C ILE A 391 5.94 39.03 -6.38
N THR A 392 4.94 39.70 -7.00
CA THR A 392 3.58 39.97 -6.42
C THR A 392 2.36 40.09 -7.41
N LEU A 393 1.16 39.54 -7.06
CA LEU A 393 -0.30 39.85 -7.39
C LEU A 393 -0.79 40.22 -8.85
N PRO A 394 -2.11 40.41 -9.23
CA PRO A 394 -3.40 40.62 -8.50
C PRO A 394 -4.67 39.75 -8.90
N THR A 395 -5.90 40.30 -9.13
CA THR A 395 -7.22 39.68 -8.76
C THR A 395 -8.51 40.26 -9.46
N THR A 396 -9.61 39.48 -9.72
CA THR A 396 -11.09 39.83 -9.53
C THR A 396 -12.12 38.69 -9.90
N LEU A 397 -13.44 38.86 -9.61
CA LEU A 397 -14.59 37.90 -9.53
C LEU A 397 -15.75 38.19 -10.55
N PRO A 398 -16.96 37.54 -10.59
CA PRO A 398 -17.62 36.46 -9.77
C PRO A 398 -18.18 35.25 -10.60
N GLY A 399 -19.04 34.31 -10.15
CA GLY A 399 -19.53 33.88 -8.81
C GLY A 399 -21.00 33.35 -8.72
N SER A 400 -21.32 32.49 -7.73
CA SER A 400 -22.65 31.93 -7.28
C SER A 400 -23.22 30.69 -8.05
N SER A 401 -23.92 29.69 -7.47
CA SER A 401 -24.37 29.31 -6.10
C SER A 401 -25.15 27.95 -6.18
N SER A 402 -25.37 27.04 -5.20
CA SER A 402 -24.84 26.65 -3.85
C SER A 402 -25.47 25.28 -3.44
N GLN A 403 -24.97 24.55 -2.40
CA GLN A 403 -25.58 23.27 -1.92
C GLN A 403 -25.24 22.88 -0.44
N LEU A 404 -25.73 21.71 0.04
CA LEU A 404 -25.86 21.31 1.48
C LEU A 404 -24.80 20.26 1.97
N HIS A 405 -24.59 20.12 3.29
CA HIS A 405 -23.53 19.31 3.93
C HIS A 405 -23.96 17.98 4.57
N LEU A 406 -23.01 17.02 4.68
CA LEU A 406 -22.97 15.93 5.68
C LEU A 406 -21.54 15.79 6.28
N ARG A 407 -21.38 15.09 7.43
CA ARG A 407 -20.11 15.04 8.22
C ARG A 407 -19.53 13.62 8.35
N VAL A 408 -18.19 13.51 8.35
CA VAL A 408 -17.40 12.31 8.72
C VAL A 408 -16.52 12.64 9.94
N LYS A 409 -16.12 11.63 10.75
CA LYS A 409 -15.28 11.80 11.95
C LYS A 409 -13.97 10.98 11.89
N SER A 410 -12.94 11.53 11.24
CA SER A 410 -11.56 11.33 11.73
C SER A 410 -11.38 12.13 13.03
N CYS A 411 -10.45 11.71 13.90
CA CYS A 411 -10.04 12.52 15.05
C CYS A 411 -8.52 12.51 15.31
N THR A 412 -7.73 12.63 14.24
CA THR A 412 -6.33 13.03 14.28
C THR A 412 -6.16 14.46 13.75
N ASP A 413 -5.23 15.23 14.29
CA ASP A 413 -4.91 16.55 13.74
C ASP A 413 -4.10 16.39 12.44
N HIS A 414 -4.55 17.08 11.38
CA HIS A 414 -3.97 16.99 10.04
C HIS A 414 -2.91 18.07 9.76
N HIS A 415 -2.65 18.98 10.71
CA HIS A 415 -1.65 20.05 10.59
C HIS A 415 -0.92 20.25 11.94
N PHE A 416 0.41 20.26 11.95
CA PHE A 416 1.19 20.26 13.20
C PHE A 416 0.81 21.40 14.19
N CYS A 417 0.53 22.62 13.71
CA CYS A 417 0.12 23.76 14.56
C CYS A 417 -1.27 23.68 15.23
N CYS A 418 -2.04 22.61 15.04
CA CYS A 418 -3.39 22.48 15.60
C CYS A 418 -3.49 22.72 17.11
N GLY A 419 -2.51 22.24 17.89
CA GLY A 419 -2.45 22.46 19.34
C GLY A 419 -2.12 23.90 19.78
N LEU A 420 -1.62 24.75 18.88
CA LEU A 420 -1.51 26.19 19.10
C LEU A 420 -2.81 26.91 18.72
N TRP A 421 -3.45 26.50 17.62
CA TRP A 421 -4.67 27.16 17.14
C TRP A 421 -5.88 26.93 18.06
N SER A 422 -5.94 25.80 18.77
CA SER A 422 -6.95 25.55 19.81
C SER A 422 -6.81 26.49 21.01
N THR A 423 -5.59 26.75 21.48
CA THR A 423 -5.34 27.71 22.57
C THR A 423 -5.50 29.18 22.16
N GLN A 424 -5.71 29.45 20.87
CA GLN A 424 -5.97 30.78 20.31
C GLN A 424 -7.45 31.03 19.95
N ASN A 425 -8.38 30.19 20.42
CA ASN A 425 -9.82 30.24 20.13
C ASN A 425 -10.16 30.18 18.62
N LEU A 426 -9.29 29.62 17.78
CA LEU A 426 -9.54 29.50 16.33
C LEU A 426 -10.45 28.30 15.98
N CYS A 427 -10.77 27.45 16.95
CA CYS A 427 -11.59 26.23 16.81
C CYS A 427 -13.11 26.44 16.67
N ALA A 428 -13.56 27.62 16.19
CA ALA A 428 -14.98 27.92 16.01
C ALA A 428 -15.69 26.88 15.13
N ASP A 429 -16.97 26.62 15.38
CA ASP A 429 -17.73 25.59 14.66
C ASP A 429 -17.74 25.81 13.14
N GLY A 430 -17.43 24.75 12.40
CA GLY A 430 -17.31 24.79 10.94
C GLY A 430 -16.05 25.44 10.38
N SER A 431 -15.21 26.10 11.20
CA SER A 431 -13.97 26.74 10.74
C SER A 431 -12.98 25.75 10.09
N ALA A 432 -12.13 26.24 9.18
CA ALA A 432 -11.07 25.45 8.57
C ALA A 432 -10.12 24.82 9.61
N VAL A 433 -9.87 25.52 10.73
CA VAL A 433 -9.12 25.00 11.88
C VAL A 433 -9.89 23.85 12.53
N GLN A 434 -11.20 23.96 12.78
CA GLN A 434 -11.99 22.85 13.34
C GLN A 434 -12.10 21.64 12.40
N GLN A 435 -11.91 21.83 11.09
CA GLN A 435 -11.86 20.76 10.08
C GLN A 435 -10.48 20.08 10.02
N ALA A 436 -9.39 20.85 9.99
CA ALA A 436 -8.02 20.34 9.98
C ALA A 436 -7.54 19.81 11.35
N CYS A 437 -8.14 20.26 12.44
CA CYS A 437 -7.71 19.99 13.81
C CYS A 437 -8.80 19.30 14.65
N PRO A 438 -9.38 18.16 14.22
CA PRO A 438 -10.47 17.54 14.95
C PRO A 438 -10.05 17.04 16.34
N MET A 439 -8.78 16.69 16.59
CA MET A 439 -8.31 16.31 17.93
C MET A 439 -8.22 17.56 18.82
N SER A 440 -7.40 18.54 18.43
CA SER A 440 -7.16 19.76 19.22
C SER A 440 -8.40 20.65 19.40
N CYS A 441 -9.36 20.63 18.47
CA CYS A 441 -10.59 21.44 18.56
C CYS A 441 -11.80 20.74 19.18
N LYS A 442 -11.81 19.39 19.26
CA LYS A 442 -13.00 18.64 19.74
C LYS A 442 -12.72 17.74 20.95
N GLY A 443 -11.49 17.79 21.49
CA GLY A 443 -11.16 17.16 22.77
C GLY A 443 -11.21 15.62 22.76
N CYS A 444 -10.98 14.99 21.60
CA CYS A 444 -10.88 13.54 21.51
C CYS A 444 -9.73 13.04 22.40
N LYS A 445 -10.04 12.14 23.34
CA LYS A 445 -9.01 11.45 24.12
C LYS A 445 -8.28 10.44 23.25
N SER A 446 -7.00 10.68 22.97
CA SER A 446 -6.08 9.69 22.44
C SER A 446 -4.71 9.87 23.10
N ASP A 447 -4.17 8.82 23.72
CA ASP A 447 -2.92 8.83 24.47
C ASP A 447 -1.68 8.80 23.54
N ALA A 448 -1.66 9.70 22.57
CA ALA A 448 -0.63 9.82 21.54
C ALA A 448 0.36 10.95 21.88
N PRO A 449 1.43 10.69 22.68
CA PRO A 449 2.50 11.66 22.84
C PRO A 449 3.17 11.91 21.49
N ARG A 450 3.45 13.18 21.18
CA ARG A 450 4.24 13.55 20.00
C ARG A 450 5.65 12.95 20.16
N LYS A 451 5.94 11.90 19.40
CA LYS A 451 7.24 11.20 19.39
C LYS A 451 8.03 11.55 18.12
N CYS A 452 9.35 11.36 18.20
CA CYS A 452 10.26 11.47 17.05
C CYS A 452 10.15 10.17 16.22
N LEU A 453 9.07 10.06 15.45
CA LEU A 453 8.75 8.87 14.67
C LEU A 453 8.16 9.27 13.32
N ASP A 454 8.20 8.31 12.40
CA ASP A 454 7.44 8.34 11.17
C ASP A 454 6.22 7.41 11.32
N PHE A 455 5.04 7.96 11.08
CA PHE A 455 3.76 7.24 11.19
C PHE A 455 3.37 6.52 9.89
N HIS A 456 4.18 6.64 8.83
CA HIS A 456 3.98 5.97 7.55
C HIS A 456 5.29 5.42 7.00
N SER A 457 5.27 4.21 6.41
CA SER A 457 6.47 3.52 5.91
C SER A 457 7.16 4.24 4.75
N LEU A 458 6.43 5.07 3.98
CA LEU A 458 6.98 5.85 2.87
C LEU A 458 7.59 7.20 3.27
N CYS A 459 7.62 7.56 4.56
CA CYS A 459 8.11 8.87 5.01
C CYS A 459 9.53 9.22 4.53
N GLY A 460 10.43 8.23 4.40
CA GLY A 460 11.78 8.43 3.87
C GLY A 460 11.78 8.81 2.38
N VAL A 461 11.05 8.05 1.56
CA VAL A 461 10.86 8.32 0.12
C VAL A 461 10.20 9.68 -0.12
N TRP A 462 9.26 10.05 0.74
CA TRP A 462 8.62 11.37 0.70
C TRP A 462 9.57 12.51 1.12
N ALA A 463 10.48 12.26 2.06
CA ALA A 463 11.53 13.22 2.43
C ALA A 463 12.56 13.42 1.32
N GLU A 464 13.02 12.34 0.67
CA GLU A 464 13.86 12.38 -0.53
C GLU A 464 13.15 13.11 -1.69
N SER A 465 11.83 12.94 -1.82
CA SER A 465 10.98 13.66 -2.77
C SER A 465 10.70 15.13 -2.39
N ASN A 466 11.46 15.71 -1.45
CA ASN A 466 11.36 17.09 -0.96
C ASN A 466 9.99 17.48 -0.34
N LEU A 467 9.11 16.52 -0.04
CA LEU A 467 7.79 16.79 0.52
C LEU A 467 7.89 17.42 1.93
N CYS A 468 9.00 17.19 2.65
CA CYS A 468 9.32 17.88 3.89
C CYS A 468 9.44 19.42 3.76
N ASN A 469 9.53 19.96 2.53
CA ASN A 469 9.51 21.40 2.27
C ASN A 469 8.25 21.87 1.50
N THR A 470 7.62 21.03 0.70
CA THR A 470 6.42 21.38 -0.09
C THR A 470 5.09 20.99 0.56
N ARG A 471 5.09 20.04 1.51
CA ARG A 471 3.94 19.54 2.29
C ARG A 471 4.24 19.57 3.80
N LYS A 472 4.78 20.70 4.28
CA LYS A 472 5.25 20.89 5.67
C LYS A 472 4.17 20.56 6.71
N ASP A 473 2.94 20.98 6.43
CA ASP A 473 1.73 20.72 7.20
C ASP A 473 1.52 19.23 7.55
N PHE A 474 1.53 18.36 6.53
CA PHE A 474 1.34 16.92 6.69
C PHE A 474 2.63 16.22 7.16
N MET A 475 3.74 16.53 6.49
CA MET A 475 5.02 15.84 6.67
C MET A 475 5.65 16.12 8.03
N TRP A 476 5.50 17.33 8.59
CA TRP A 476 6.03 17.64 9.91
C TRP A 476 5.17 17.11 11.06
N GLU A 477 3.94 16.64 10.79
CA GLU A 477 3.17 15.90 11.79
C GLU A 477 3.39 14.38 11.68
N ASN A 478 3.34 13.84 10.46
CA ASN A 478 3.32 12.39 10.19
C ASN A 478 4.71 11.78 9.91
N CYS A 479 5.71 12.57 9.53
CA CYS A 479 7.04 12.11 9.12
C CYS A 479 8.17 12.88 9.83
N LYS A 480 8.05 13.03 11.17
CA LYS A 480 8.96 13.87 11.98
C LYS A 480 10.41 13.40 11.93
N PHE A 481 10.64 12.09 11.84
CA PHE A 481 11.97 11.50 11.82
C PHE A 481 12.61 11.68 10.43
N SER A 482 11.96 11.20 9.36
CA SER A 482 12.46 11.33 7.98
C SER A 482 12.67 12.79 7.56
N CYS A 483 11.82 13.72 8.00
CA CYS A 483 11.99 15.15 7.71
C CYS A 483 13.04 15.87 8.56
N ARG A 484 13.67 15.20 9.54
CA ARG A 484 14.58 15.82 10.52
C ARG A 484 13.90 17.01 11.22
N LYS A 485 12.67 16.79 11.71
CA LYS A 485 11.82 17.79 12.41
C LYS A 485 11.43 17.37 13.82
N CYS A 486 12.21 16.50 14.45
CA CYS A 486 12.01 16.13 15.84
C CYS A 486 12.27 17.27 16.84
N ASP A 487 12.88 18.38 16.43
CA ASP A 487 12.91 19.61 17.23
C ASP A 487 11.51 20.19 17.48
N LEU A 488 10.51 19.93 16.61
CA LEU A 488 9.12 20.33 16.81
C LEU A 488 8.41 19.61 17.98
N LEU A 489 9.13 18.76 18.72
CA LEU A 489 8.71 18.23 20.02
C LEU A 489 9.03 19.19 21.18
N LYS A 490 10.04 20.06 21.01
CA LYS A 490 10.38 21.12 21.98
C LYS A 490 9.33 22.23 21.88
N PRO A 491 8.70 22.68 22.98
CA PRO A 491 7.70 23.73 22.93
C PRO A 491 8.18 25.05 22.30
N SER A 492 9.45 25.42 22.51
CA SER A 492 10.08 26.61 21.89
C SER A 492 10.07 26.57 20.36
N ASP A 493 10.41 25.42 19.80
CA ASP A 493 10.70 25.27 18.37
C ASP A 493 9.41 24.95 17.61
N TYR A 494 8.51 24.18 18.25
CA TYR A 494 7.11 24.06 17.87
C TYR A 494 6.43 25.44 17.79
N LEU A 495 6.53 26.24 18.85
CA LEU A 495 5.99 27.60 18.86
C LEU A 495 6.66 28.46 17.80
N SER A 496 7.98 28.41 17.63
CA SER A 496 8.69 29.23 16.63
C SER A 496 8.29 28.88 15.20
N ALA A 497 8.19 27.60 14.86
CA ALA A 497 7.72 27.13 13.55
C ALA A 497 6.26 27.56 13.28
N CYS A 498 5.39 27.47 14.29
CA CYS A 498 4.01 27.97 14.19
C CYS A 498 3.89 29.50 14.27
N GLN A 499 4.90 30.21 14.78
CA GLN A 499 4.90 31.68 14.84
C GLN A 499 5.50 32.34 13.59
N LEU A 500 6.38 31.65 12.86
CA LEU A 500 6.68 31.93 11.45
C LEU A 500 5.45 31.73 10.55
N LEU A 501 4.47 30.93 11.02
CA LEU A 501 3.12 30.77 10.46
C LEU A 501 2.04 31.51 11.28
N LYS A 502 2.39 32.64 11.92
CA LYS A 502 1.37 33.63 12.33
C LYS A 502 0.54 34.05 11.09
N PRO A 503 -0.69 34.57 11.24
CA PRO A 503 -1.59 34.79 10.11
C PRO A 503 -1.76 36.28 9.64
N PRO A 504 -0.76 36.92 8.99
CA PRO A 504 -1.00 38.15 8.22
C PRO A 504 -2.01 37.95 7.09
N THR A 505 -2.03 36.78 6.45
CA THR A 505 -2.94 36.43 5.35
C THR A 505 -4.38 36.20 5.83
N PHE A 506 -4.57 35.51 6.96
CA PHE A 506 -5.92 35.15 7.43
C PHE A 506 -6.69 36.31 8.07
N ARG A 507 -6.02 37.33 8.64
CA ARG A 507 -6.73 38.51 9.18
C ARG A 507 -7.40 39.37 8.10
N LYS A 508 -6.85 39.39 6.87
CA LYS A 508 -7.47 40.10 5.73
C LYS A 508 -8.73 39.36 5.21
N PHE A 509 -8.78 38.05 5.41
CA PHE A 509 -9.89 37.15 5.05
C PHE A 509 -11.15 37.32 5.92
N LEU A 510 -11.03 37.91 7.11
CA LEU A 510 -12.09 37.94 8.14
C LEU A 510 -12.73 39.32 8.37
N ARG A 511 -12.42 40.34 7.55
CA ARG A 511 -13.03 41.68 7.63
C ARG A 511 -13.54 42.24 6.30
N SER A 512 -13.64 41.40 5.27
CA SER A 512 -14.17 41.76 3.95
C SER A 512 -14.95 40.60 3.34
N SER A 513 -16.20 40.44 3.80
CA SER A 513 -17.31 39.72 3.15
C SER A 513 -17.12 38.26 2.72
N THR A 514 -17.88 37.37 3.39
CA THR A 514 -18.50 36.13 2.84
C THR A 514 -17.72 35.34 1.77
N ILE A 515 -17.08 34.23 2.20
CA ILE A 515 -16.31 33.35 1.33
C ILE A 515 -17.21 32.29 0.67
N THR A 516 -17.18 32.21 -0.67
CA THR A 516 -17.80 31.15 -1.50
C THR A 516 -16.75 30.16 -2.03
N PRO A 517 -17.15 28.98 -2.57
CA PRO A 517 -16.24 27.84 -2.82
C PRO A 517 -15.19 27.98 -3.94
N GLU A 518 -15.06 29.13 -4.61
CA GLU A 518 -14.30 29.28 -5.86
C GLU A 518 -12.81 29.60 -5.64
N ASN A 519 -12.41 30.02 -4.44
CA ASN A 519 -11.06 30.53 -4.13
C ASN A 519 -10.00 29.45 -3.84
N LEU A 520 -9.88 28.43 -4.69
CA LEU A 520 -8.86 27.36 -4.52
C LEU A 520 -8.18 26.89 -5.82
N TYR A 521 -8.22 27.69 -6.87
CA TYR A 521 -7.35 27.54 -8.05
C TYR A 521 -6.74 28.88 -8.47
N VAL A 522 -5.47 28.85 -8.88
CA VAL A 522 -4.83 29.93 -9.64
C VAL A 522 -4.55 29.37 -11.04
N THR A 523 -5.16 29.95 -12.05
CA THR A 523 -4.89 29.65 -13.47
C THR A 523 -4.61 30.92 -14.24
N LEU A 524 -3.62 30.83 -15.14
CA LEU A 524 -3.21 31.92 -16.02
C LEU A 524 -4.25 32.13 -17.14
N LYS A 525 -4.48 33.39 -17.53
CA LYS A 525 -5.06 33.75 -18.83
C LYS A 525 -4.43 35.03 -19.37
N GLU A 526 -4.16 35.03 -20.66
CA GLU A 526 -3.75 36.20 -21.44
C GLU A 526 -4.97 36.95 -21.98
N THR A 527 -4.75 38.18 -22.45
CA THR A 527 -5.81 39.09 -22.93
C THR A 527 -6.15 38.92 -24.42
N PRO A 528 -7.40 39.15 -24.84
CA PRO A 528 -7.85 39.00 -26.23
C PRO A 528 -7.69 40.29 -27.06
N SER A 529 -7.83 40.17 -28.39
CA SER A 529 -8.07 41.30 -29.29
C SER A 529 -9.23 41.06 -30.27
N THR A 530 -10.04 42.11 -30.46
CA THR A 530 -10.94 42.40 -31.59
C THR A 530 -12.02 41.40 -32.02
N SER A 531 -13.27 41.90 -31.91
CA SER A 531 -14.55 41.35 -32.38
C SER A 531 -14.76 41.29 -33.89
N VAL A 532 -15.60 40.35 -34.35
CA VAL A 532 -16.57 40.54 -35.46
C VAL A 532 -17.93 39.94 -35.03
N ALA A 533 -19.03 40.40 -35.65
CA ALA A 533 -20.43 40.13 -35.29
C ALA A 533 -20.98 38.80 -35.88
N PRO A 534 -22.19 38.32 -35.48
CA PRO A 534 -22.67 36.98 -35.81
C PRO A 534 -23.43 36.89 -37.14
N LEU A 535 -23.60 35.67 -37.65
CA LEU A 535 -24.58 35.30 -38.68
C LEU A 535 -25.27 33.98 -38.32
N GLU A 536 -26.44 33.76 -38.93
CA GLU A 536 -27.39 32.68 -38.64
C GLU A 536 -27.19 31.45 -39.54
N GLY A 537 -27.76 30.31 -39.14
CA GLY A 537 -28.28 29.31 -40.08
C GLY A 537 -27.63 27.91 -40.07
N TYR A 538 -28.51 26.91 -40.00
CA TYR A 538 -28.32 25.46 -40.23
C TYR A 538 -27.50 24.67 -39.19
#